data_AF-A0A2T6N451-F1
#
_entry.id   AF-A0A2T6N451-F1
#
_cell.length_a   1.000
_cell.length_b   1.000
_cell.length_c   1.000
_cell.angle_alpha   90.00
_cell.angle_beta   90.00
_cell.angle_gamma   90.00
#
_symmetry.space_group_name_H-M   'P 1'
#
loop_
_entity.id
_entity.type
_entity.pdbx_description
1 polymer ?
#
loop_
_entity_poly.entity_id
_entity_poly.type
_entity_poly.pdbx_seq_one_letter_code
_entity_poly.pdbx_strand_id
1 'polypeptide(L)'
;MNNVLKGRCWKCAGELEAVDYGRETNCRACGKPTRVCRNCRWYAPSRPNQCEEPMADRVMEKEQANFCGYFEPTADPLGSDSGQSQDDLRQAAEDLFKS
;
A
#
# COMPACT_ATOMS: atom_id res chain seq x y z
N MET A 1 18.34 -14.02 -12.60
CA MET A 1 17.98 -13.37 -11.32
C MET A 1 16.47 -13.35 -11.28
N ASN A 2 15.85 -14.17 -10.44
CA ASN A 2 14.39 -14.25 -10.35
C ASN A 2 13.93 -13.01 -9.56
N ASN A 3 13.40 -12.01 -10.25
CA ASN A 3 12.78 -10.88 -9.60
C ASN A 3 11.46 -11.32 -9.00
N VAL A 4 11.52 -11.67 -7.71
CA VAL A 4 10.33 -12.02 -6.93
C VAL A 4 9.64 -10.72 -6.57
N LEU A 5 8.49 -10.47 -7.21
CA LEU A 5 7.53 -9.44 -6.81
C LEU A 5 7.43 -9.40 -5.28
N LYS A 6 7.71 -8.23 -4.69
CA LYS A 6 7.59 -8.03 -3.24
C LYS A 6 6.36 -7.24 -2.84
N GLY A 7 5.86 -6.38 -3.72
CA GLY A 7 4.60 -5.72 -3.51
C GLY A 7 4.18 -4.85 -4.68
N ARG A 8 3.20 -3.99 -4.44
CA ARG A 8 2.70 -3.02 -5.44
C ARG A 8 2.82 -1.60 -4.92
N CYS A 9 2.87 -0.63 -5.83
CA CYS A 9 2.84 0.79 -5.50
C CYS A 9 1.45 1.21 -5.04
N TRP A 10 1.35 1.83 -3.87
CA TRP A 10 0.11 2.34 -3.29
C TRP A 10 -0.63 3.32 -4.20
N LYS A 11 0.08 4.05 -5.06
CA LYS A 11 -0.51 5.08 -5.91
C LYS A 11 -0.92 4.56 -7.29
N CYS A 12 -0.07 3.79 -7.95
CA CYS A 12 -0.30 3.38 -9.35
C CYS A 12 -0.42 1.88 -9.55
N ALA A 13 -0.43 1.08 -8.48
CA ALA A 13 -0.48 -0.38 -8.50
C ALA A 13 0.66 -1.08 -9.27
N GLY A 14 1.68 -0.35 -9.73
CA GLY A 14 2.83 -0.92 -10.42
C GLY A 14 3.60 -1.88 -9.51
N GLU A 15 4.12 -2.96 -10.10
CA GLU A 15 4.92 -3.98 -9.41
C GLU A 15 6.21 -3.39 -8.84
N LEU A 16 6.57 -3.82 -7.62
CA LEU A 16 7.76 -3.37 -6.91
C LEU A 16 8.52 -4.57 -6.36
N GLU A 17 9.84 -4.50 -6.48
CA GLU A 17 10.78 -5.47 -5.93
C GLU A 17 11.34 -4.98 -4.59
N ALA A 18 12.10 -5.85 -3.91
CA ALA A 18 12.74 -5.49 -2.64
C ALA A 18 13.58 -4.20 -2.73
N VAL A 19 14.29 -4.02 -3.85
CA VAL A 19 15.16 -2.87 -4.10
C VAL A 19 14.39 -1.57 -4.25
N ASP A 20 13.11 -1.63 -4.64
CA ASP A 20 12.30 -0.44 -4.85
C ASP A 20 11.74 0.13 -3.54
N TYR A 21 11.94 -0.52 -2.38
CA TYR A 21 11.48 -0.07 -1.05
C TYR A 21 12.59 0.50 -0.14
N GLY A 22 13.69 0.98 -0.75
CA GLY A 22 14.71 1.75 -0.06
C GLY A 22 14.17 3.03 0.60
N ARG A 23 14.92 3.60 1.54
CA ARG A 23 14.46 4.76 2.35
C ARG A 23 14.14 5.99 1.51
N GLU A 24 14.86 6.18 0.40
CA GLU A 24 14.73 7.33 -0.50
C GLU A 24 14.34 6.91 -1.91
N THR A 25 13.81 5.69 -2.09
CA THR A 25 13.44 5.21 -3.41
C THR A 25 12.02 5.66 -3.77
N ASN A 26 11.84 5.90 -5.07
CA ASN A 26 10.57 6.27 -5.66
C ASN A 26 10.16 5.19 -6.67
N CYS A 27 8.85 5.03 -6.84
CA CYS A 27 8.28 4.13 -7.84
C CYS A 27 8.71 4.59 -9.23
N ARG A 28 9.27 3.67 -10.01
CA ARG A 28 9.76 3.95 -11.37
C ARG A 28 8.65 4.33 -12.36
N ALA A 29 7.40 3.96 -12.07
CA ALA A 29 6.25 4.24 -12.92
C ALA A 29 5.61 5.61 -12.64
N CYS A 30 5.42 5.99 -11.37
CA CYS A 30 4.68 7.21 -11.01
C CYS A 30 5.49 8.25 -10.21
N GLY A 31 6.75 7.96 -9.89
CA GLY A 31 7.64 8.86 -9.16
C GLY A 31 7.28 9.10 -7.69
N LYS A 32 6.29 8.40 -7.13
CA LYS A 32 5.93 8.53 -5.71
C LYS A 32 6.83 7.70 -4.80
N PRO A 33 7.11 8.15 -3.57
CA PRO A 33 7.90 7.38 -2.61
C PRO A 33 7.22 6.04 -2.30
N THR A 34 8.03 5.00 -2.12
CA THR A 34 7.55 3.61 -1.99
C THR A 34 7.70 3.08 -0.57
N ARG A 35 8.68 3.55 0.22
CA ARG A 35 8.77 3.27 1.65
C ARG A 35 7.91 4.26 2.44
N VAL A 36 6.60 4.04 2.37
CA VAL A 36 5.58 4.88 3.00
C VAL A 36 4.57 4.01 3.75
N CYS A 37 3.82 4.57 4.70
CA CYS A 37 2.82 3.79 5.42
C CYS A 37 1.80 3.13 4.47
N ARG A 38 1.33 3.83 3.44
CA ARG A 38 0.40 3.27 2.44
C ARG A 38 0.90 2.01 1.70
N ASN A 39 2.20 1.76 1.70
CA ASN A 39 2.84 0.58 1.11
C ASN A 39 3.23 -0.50 2.13
N CYS A 40 2.93 -0.28 3.41
CA CYS A 40 3.26 -1.18 4.50
C CYS A 40 2.07 -2.09 4.83
N ARG A 41 2.30 -3.38 5.06
CA ARG A 41 1.23 -4.32 5.45
C ARG A 41 0.57 -3.99 6.79
N TRP A 42 1.26 -3.23 7.65
CA TRP A 42 0.75 -2.83 8.97
C TRP A 42 -0.11 -1.57 8.96
N TYR A 43 -0.24 -0.91 7.81
CA TYR A 43 -1.03 0.31 7.73
C TYR A 43 -2.51 0.00 7.85
N ALA A 44 -3.14 0.58 8.87
CA ALA A 44 -4.54 0.34 9.20
C ALA A 44 -5.23 1.67 9.57
N PRO A 45 -5.88 2.37 8.60
CA PRO A 45 -6.46 3.70 8.80
C PRO A 45 -7.44 3.82 9.97
N SER A 46 -8.10 2.72 10.35
CA SER A 46 -9.08 2.66 11.43
C SER A 46 -8.47 2.59 12.83
N ARG A 47 -7.14 2.47 12.97
CA ARG A 47 -6.44 2.36 14.26
C ARG A 47 -5.94 3.74 14.74
N PRO A 48 -5.76 3.96 16.07
CA PRO A 48 -5.34 5.26 16.61
C PRO A 48 -4.04 5.83 16.01
N ASN A 49 -3.03 4.98 15.75
CA ASN A 49 -1.77 5.38 15.09
C ASN A 49 -1.79 5.16 13.56
N GLN A 50 -2.93 4.73 13.05
CA GLN A 50 -3.12 4.22 11.69
C GLN A 50 -2.13 3.10 11.34
N CYS A 51 -1.80 2.29 12.35
CA CYS A 51 -0.82 1.21 12.31
C CYS A 51 -1.31 0.08 13.22
N GLU A 52 -1.14 -1.16 12.78
CA GLU A 52 -1.40 -2.33 13.62
C GLU A 52 -0.30 -2.56 14.64
N GLU A 53 0.94 -2.19 14.30
CA GLU A 53 2.08 -2.35 15.22
C GLU A 53 2.12 -1.27 16.30
N PRO A 54 1.87 -1.60 17.59
CA PRO A 54 1.73 -0.60 18.64
C PRO A 54 3.04 0.10 19.02
N MET A 55 4.17 -0.57 18.80
CA MET A 55 5.52 -0.07 19.11
C MET A 55 6.12 0.76 17.97
N ALA A 56 5.47 0.83 16.81
CA ALA A 56 5.97 1.62 15.70
C ALA A 56 5.85 3.12 16.01
N ASP A 57 6.91 3.87 15.70
CA ASP A 57 6.89 5.33 15.78
C ASP A 57 5.76 5.91 14.94
N ARG A 58 5.08 6.92 15.49
CA ARG A 58 3.98 7.58 14.78
C ARG A 58 4.50 8.38 13.59
N VAL A 59 4.21 7.90 12.39
CA VAL A 59 4.37 8.66 11.14
C VAL A 59 3.17 9.57 10.92
N MET A 60 3.36 10.86 10.72
CA MET A 60 2.24 11.80 10.43
C MET A 60 1.84 11.73 8.95
N GLU A 61 2.81 11.86 8.06
CA GLU A 61 2.61 11.91 6.61
C GLU A 61 2.64 10.51 6.00
N LYS A 62 1.46 9.87 5.87
CA LYS A 62 1.34 8.45 5.48
C LYS A 62 1.71 8.13 4.03
N GLU A 63 1.79 9.17 3.20
CA GLU A 63 2.12 9.11 1.76
C GLU A 63 3.54 9.63 1.46
N GLN A 64 4.29 10.06 2.48
CA GLN A 64 5.68 10.52 2.33
C GLN A 64 6.66 9.45 2.81
N ALA A 65 7.88 9.51 2.25
CA ALA A 65 8.97 8.62 2.63
C ALA A 65 9.21 8.67 4.14
N ASN A 66 9.40 7.51 4.76
CA ASN A 66 9.65 7.43 6.19
C ASN A 66 10.74 6.43 6.54
N PHE A 67 11.13 6.45 7.81
CA PHE A 67 12.24 5.67 8.35
C PHE A 67 11.77 4.53 9.27
N CYS A 68 10.47 4.19 9.23
CA CYS A 68 9.88 3.21 10.13
C CYS A 68 10.63 1.87 10.05
N GLY A 69 11.08 1.38 11.21
CA GLY A 69 11.80 0.11 11.34
C GLY A 69 10.91 -1.11 11.10
N TYR A 70 9.61 -0.98 11.35
CA TYR A 70 8.60 -2.04 11.17
C TYR A 70 8.06 -2.12 9.74
N PHE A 71 8.55 -1.31 8.79
CA PHE A 71 8.03 -1.33 7.43
C PHE A 71 8.21 -2.71 6.77
N GLU A 72 7.10 -3.28 6.32
CA GLU A 72 7.06 -4.52 5.55
C GLU A 72 6.17 -4.30 4.31
N PRO A 73 6.71 -4.50 3.08
CA PRO A 73 5.97 -4.23 1.86
C PRO A 73 4.75 -5.17 1.73
N THR A 74 3.70 -4.68 1.07
CA THR A 74 2.51 -5.47 0.75
C THR A 74 2.25 -5.49 -0.75
N ALA A 75 1.73 -6.62 -1.23
CA ALA A 75 1.15 -6.73 -2.56
C ALA A 75 -0.20 -6.03 -2.67
N ASP A 76 -0.89 -5.79 -1.55
CA ASP A 76 -2.24 -5.22 -1.52
C ASP A 76 -2.26 -3.94 -0.68
N PRO A 77 -1.65 -2.84 -1.17
CA PRO A 77 -1.66 -1.58 -0.45
C PRO A 77 -3.09 -1.01 -0.37
N LEU A 78 -3.51 -0.63 0.84
CA LEU A 78 -4.84 -0.06 1.06
C LEU A 78 -5.08 1.18 0.20
N GLY A 79 -6.17 1.16 -0.55
CA GLY A 79 -6.59 2.23 -1.44
C GLY A 79 -5.73 2.37 -2.71
N SER A 80 -5.07 1.31 -3.16
CA SER A 80 -4.78 1.21 -4.60
C SER A 80 -6.12 1.17 -5.33
N ASP A 81 -6.37 2.15 -6.18
CA ASP A 81 -7.54 2.15 -7.04
C ASP A 81 -7.49 0.86 -7.89
N SER A 82 -8.44 -0.05 -7.69
CA SER A 82 -8.48 -1.34 -8.39
C SER A 82 -8.86 -1.17 -9.87
N GLY A 83 -9.01 0.07 -10.35
CA GLY A 83 -9.51 0.40 -11.68
C GLY A 83 -10.97 0.00 -11.86
N GLN A 84 -11.66 -0.39 -10.79
CA GLN A 84 -13.07 -0.74 -10.81
C GLN A 84 -13.90 0.52 -10.69
N SER A 85 -14.86 0.69 -11.60
CA SER A 85 -15.79 1.80 -11.48
C SER A 85 -16.70 1.62 -10.26
N GLN A 86 -17.24 2.72 -9.73
CA GLN A 86 -18.25 2.64 -8.66
C GLN A 86 -19.44 1.76 -9.07
N ASP A 87 -19.80 1.75 -10.35
CA ASP A 87 -20.88 0.93 -10.88
C ASP A 87 -20.54 -0.57 -10.82
N ASP A 88 -19.30 -0.95 -11.15
CA ASP A 88 -18.85 -2.34 -11.02
C ASP A 88 -18.88 -2.83 -9.57
N LEU A 89 -18.45 -1.97 -8.64
CA LEU A 89 -18.47 -2.27 -7.20
C LEU A 89 -19.90 -2.43 -6.68
N ARG A 90 -20.84 -1.59 -7.14
CA ARG A 90 -22.25 -1.67 -6.78
C ARG A 90 -22.91 -2.93 -7.33
N GLN A 91 -22.66 -3.27 -8.60
CA GLN A 91 -23.21 -4.47 -9.21
C GLN A 91 -22.71 -5.75 -8.52
N ALA A 92 -21.41 -5.82 -8.22
CA ALA A 92 -20.82 -6.94 -7.50
C ALA A 92 -21.41 -7.12 -6.09
N ALA A 93 -21.69 -6.01 -5.40
CA ALA A 93 -22.37 -6.05 -4.10
C ALA A 93 -23.81 -6.58 -4.24
N GLU A 94 -24.58 -6.10 -5.22
CA GLU A 94 -25.95 -6.55 -5.46
C GLU A 94 -26.01 -8.06 -5.78
N ASP A 95 -25.05 -8.60 -6.52
CA ASP A 95 -25.02 -10.00 -6.91
C ASP A 95 -24.74 -10.96 -5.73
N LEU A 96 -24.04 -10.50 -4.69
CA LEU A 96 -23.83 -11.27 -3.46
C LEU A 96 -25.11 -11.49 -2.64
N PHE A 97 -26.12 -10.65 -2.81
CA PHE A 97 -27.40 -10.74 -2.07
C PHE A 97 -28.53 -11.41 -2.87
N LYS A 98 -28.27 -11.81 -4.13
CA LYS A 98 -29.25 -12.49 -5.00
C LYS A 98 -29.23 -14.02 -4.86
N SER A 99 -28.44 -14.56 -3.93
CA SER A 99 -28.41 -15.98 -3.53
C SER A 99 -29.44 -16.28 -2.45
#